data_AF-A0A9X3D9G5-F1
#
_entry.id   AF-A0A9X3D9G5-F1
#
_cell.length_a   1.000
_cell.length_b   1.000
_cell.length_c   1.000
_cell.angle_alpha   90.00
_cell.angle_beta   90.00
_cell.angle_gamma   90.00
#
_symmetry.space_group_name_H-M   'P 1'
#
loop_
_entity.id
_entity.type
_entity.pdbx_description
1 polymer ?
#
loop_
_entity_poly.entity_id
_entity_poly.type
_entity_poly.pdbx_seq_one_letter_code
_entity_poly.pdbx_strand_id
1 'polypeptide(L)' 'MSPYGLTAVFRRVGLSASRLRADRIYDEATHTADPVVLMKVFGIGVGTAVRYVRAAHPTRFHLDPVAD' A
#
# COMPACT_ATOMS: atom_id res chain seq x y z
N MET A 1 -16.15 15.73 16.92
CA MET A 1 -14.76 15.90 16.45
C MET A 1 -14.83 16.30 14.98
N SER A 2 -14.24 17.43 14.56
CA SER A 2 -14.29 17.84 13.15
C SER A 2 -13.42 16.91 12.29
N PRO A 3 -13.94 16.32 11.19
CA PRO A 3 -13.21 15.36 10.34
C PRO A 3 -11.95 15.96 9.68
N TYR A 4 -11.76 17.27 9.78
CA TYR A 4 -10.64 17.99 9.18
C TYR A 4 -9.42 18.14 10.11
N GLY A 5 -9.54 17.80 11.40
CA GLY A 5 -8.46 18.02 12.38
C GLY A 5 -7.20 17.19 12.08
N LEU A 6 -7.35 15.90 11.80
CA LEU A 6 -6.24 14.99 11.53
C LEU A 6 -5.56 15.26 10.18
N THR A 7 -6.30 15.75 9.18
CA THR A 7 -5.76 16.00 7.83
C THR A 7 -5.15 17.39 7.68
N ALA A 8 -5.46 18.32 8.59
CA ALA A 8 -4.98 19.70 8.55
C ALA A 8 -3.45 19.81 8.60
N VAL A 9 -2.77 18.96 9.38
CA VAL A 9 -1.31 18.98 9.51
C VAL A 9 -0.63 18.64 8.18
N PHE A 10 -1.13 17.62 7.47
CA PHE A 10 -0.60 17.22 6.16
C PHE A 10 -0.84 18.29 5.09
N ARG A 11 -2.03 18.91 5.11
CA ARG A 11 -2.35 20.01 4.18
C ARG A 11 -1.41 21.20 4.30
N ARG A 12 -0.95 21.53 5.51
CA ARG A 12 -0.01 22.64 5.74
C ARG A 12 1.32 22.46 5.01
N VAL A 13 1.73 21.22 4.77
CA VAL A 13 2.96 20.87 4.04
C VAL A 13 2.67 20.43 2.60
N GLY A 14 1.46 20.70 2.08
CA GLY A 14 1.08 20.36 0.71
C GLY A 14 0.84 18.87 0.45
N LEU A 15 0.70 18.05 1.49
CA LEU A 15 0.49 16.61 1.38
C LEU A 15 -0.96 16.20 1.63
N SER A 16 -1.37 15.13 0.94
CA SER A 16 -2.62 14.44 1.25
C SER A 16 -2.35 13.29 2.22
N ALA A 17 -3.13 13.22 3.30
CA ALA A 17 -3.09 12.09 4.24
C ALA A 17 -3.34 10.74 3.55
N SER A 18 -4.22 10.72 2.54
CA SER A 18 -4.51 9.49 1.78
C SER A 18 -3.34 9.06 0.89
N ARG A 19 -2.59 10.02 0.31
CA ARG A 19 -1.39 9.73 -0.48
C ARG A 19 -0.26 9.22 0.41
N LEU A 20 0.01 9.90 1.53
CA LEU A 20 1.02 9.46 2.50
C LEU A 20 0.74 8.02 2.99
N ARG A 21 -0.53 7.70 3.23
CA ARG A 21 -0.94 6.36 3.60
C ARG A 21 -0.68 5.35 2.48
N ALA A 22 -1.01 5.68 1.23
CA ALA A 22 -0.74 4.81 0.09
C ALA A 22 0.76 4.56 -0.10
N ASP A 23 1.59 5.61 0.00
CA ASP A 23 3.04 5.53 -0.08
C ASP A 23 3.60 4.60 1.00
N ARG A 24 3.13 4.74 2.24
CA ARG A 24 3.58 3.88 3.34
C ARG A 24 3.16 2.42 3.17
N ILE A 25 1.98 2.15 2.61
CA ILE A 25 1.55 0.76 2.31
C ILE A 25 2.42 0.16 1.21
N TYR A 26 2.73 0.93 0.15
CA TYR A 26 3.59 0.48 -0.94
C TYR A 26 5.03 0.22 -0.49
N ASP A 27 5.57 1.10 0.36
CA ASP A 27 6.88 0.94 0.98
C ASP A 27 6.96 -0.34 1.82
N GLU A 28 5.97 -0.61 2.67
CA GLU A 28 5.92 -1.85 3.44
C GLU A 28 5.79 -3.09 2.54
N ALA A 29 5.01 -2.99 1.46
CA ALA A 29 4.87 -4.07 0.49
C ALA A 29 6.20 -4.38 -0.22
N THR A 30 7.01 -3.36 -0.48
CA THR A 30 8.36 -3.49 -1.07
C THR A 30 9.29 -4.27 -0.15
N HIS A 31 9.23 -4.00 1.16
CA HIS A 31 10.08 -4.68 2.15
C HIS A 31 9.63 -6.11 2.47
N THR A 32 8.33 -6.34 2.63
CA THR A 32 7.81 -7.61 3.18
C THR A 32 7.35 -8.60 2.12
N ALA A 33 6.80 -8.10 1.00
CA ALA A 33 6.14 -8.89 -0.03
C ALA A 33 5.03 -9.83 0.48
N ASP A 34 4.49 -9.59 1.69
CA ASP A 34 3.49 -10.44 2.33
C ASP A 34 2.16 -9.68 2.48
N PRO A 35 1.09 -10.09 1.77
CA PRO A 35 -0.21 -9.44 1.87
C PRO A 35 -0.83 -9.55 3.29
N VAL A 36 -0.51 -10.59 4.06
CA VAL A 36 -1.02 -10.77 5.42
C VAL A 36 -0.43 -9.71 6.36
N VAL A 37 0.84 -9.34 6.18
CA VAL A 37 1.47 -8.25 6.95
C VAL A 37 0.75 -6.93 6.67
N LEU A 38 0.47 -6.61 5.41
CA LEU A 38 -0.22 -5.37 5.06
C LEU A 38 -1.64 -5.31 5.65
N MET A 39 -2.36 -6.44 5.66
CA MET A 39 -3.68 -6.52 6.29
C MET A 39 -3.60 -6.24 7.79
N LYS A 40 -2.63 -6.82 8.50
CA LYS A 40 -2.46 -6.63 9.95
C LYS A 40 -2.05 -5.20 10.32
N VAL A 41 -1.10 -4.63 9.60
CA VAL A 41 -0.53 -3.30 9.91
C VAL A 41 -1.48 -2.17 9.50
N PHE A 42 -2.14 -2.29 8.35
CA PHE A 42 -2.93 -1.19 7.79
C PHE A 42 -4.44 -1.41 7.87
N GLY A 43 -4.93 -2.61 8.20
CA GLY A 43 -6.37 -2.88 8.23
C GLY A 43 -7.03 -2.77 6.86
N ILE A 44 -6.32 -3.15 5.80
CA ILE A 44 -6.83 -3.18 4.42
C ILE A 44 -7.35 -4.59 4.06
N GLY A 45 -8.27 -4.66 3.10
CA GLY A 45 -8.80 -5.94 2.60
C GLY A 45 -7.79 -6.71 1.73
N VAL A 46 -8.01 -8.03 1.60
CA VAL A 46 -7.12 -8.94 0.86
C VAL A 46 -6.84 -8.50 -0.58
N GLY A 47 -7.87 -8.07 -1.33
CA GLY A 47 -7.69 -7.62 -2.71
C GLY A 47 -6.76 -6.40 -2.82
N THR A 48 -6.89 -5.46 -1.88
CA THR A 48 -6.02 -4.28 -1.80
C THR A 48 -4.60 -4.68 -1.42
N ALA A 49 -4.42 -5.55 -0.42
CA ALA A 49 -3.10 -6.03 0.00
C ALA A 49 -2.36 -6.74 -1.15
N VAL A 50 -3.03 -7.66 -1.85
CA VAL A 50 -2.46 -8.36 -3.02
C VAL A 50 -2.10 -7.37 -4.13
N ARG A 51 -2.91 -6.34 -4.38
CA ARG A 51 -2.59 -5.31 -5.38
C ARG A 51 -1.31 -4.56 -5.05
N TYR A 52 -1.09 -4.20 -3.78
CA TYR A 52 0.15 -3.55 -3.36
C TYR A 52 1.36 -4.48 -3.50
N VAL A 53 1.23 -5.75 -3.10
CA VAL A 53 2.32 -6.74 -3.26
C VAL A 53 2.67 -6.96 -4.74
N ARG A 54 1.67 -7.05 -5.63
CA ARG A 54 1.90 -7.13 -7.08
C ARG A 54 2.59 -5.91 -7.65
N ALA A 55 2.20 -4.72 -7.20
CA ALA A 55 2.80 -3.47 -7.66
C ALA A 55 4.25 -3.31 -7.17
N ALA A 56 4.58 -3.83 -5.98
CA ALA A 56 5.92 -3.79 -5.42
C ALA A 56 6.84 -4.90 -5.97
N HIS A 57 6.26 -6.04 -6.38
CA HIS A 57 7.01 -7.22 -6.85
C HIS A 57 6.46 -7.76 -8.18
N PRO A 58 6.53 -7.00 -9.28
CA PRO A 58 5.90 -7.38 -10.55
C PRO A 58 6.42 -8.72 -11.11
N THR A 59 7.71 -9.01 -10.96
CA THR A 59 8.34 -10.24 -11.47
C THR A 59 7.86 -11.51 -10.78
N ARG A 60 7.37 -11.44 -9.52
CA ARG A 60 6.85 -12.62 -8.80
C ARG A 60 5.49 -13.10 -9.33
N PHE A 61 4.82 -12.26 -10.11
CA PHE A 61 3.51 -12.56 -10.69
C PHE A 61 3.54 -12.60 -12.22
N HIS A 62 4.71 -12.38 -12.83
CA HIS A 62 4.93 -12.67 -14.24
C HIS A 62 5.18 -14.17 -14.36
N LEU A 63 4.12 -14.94 -14.63
CA LEU A 63 4.27 -16.28 -15.19
C LEU A 63 4.69 -16.07 -16.64
N ASP A 64 5.92 -16.45 -17.01
CA ASP A 64 6.30 -16.55 -18.41
C ASP A 64 5.44 -17.65 -19.06
N PRO A 65 4.55 -17.33 -20.01
CA PRO A 65 3.65 -18.32 -20.60
C PRO A 65 4.35 -19.25 -21.60
N VAL A 66 5.68 -19.16 -21.73
CA VAL A 66 6.52 -19.90 -22.70
C VAL A 66 7.51 -20.84 -21.98
N ALA A 67 7.53 -20.85 -20.65
CA ALA A 67 8.36 -21.76 -19.87
C ALA A 67 7.58 -23.04 -19.53
N ASP A 68 7.22 -23.82 -20.54
CA ASP A 68 6.85 -25.24 -20.47
C ASP A 68 7.01 -25.88 -21.86
#